data_AF-H9VFQ9-F1
#
_entry.id   AF-H9VFQ9-F1
#
_cell.length_a   1.000
_cell.length_b   1.000
_cell.length_c   1.000
_cell.angle_alpha   90.00
_cell.angle_beta   90.00
_cell.angle_gamma   90.00
#
_symmetry.space_group_name_H-M   'P 1'
#
loop_
_entity.id
_entity.type
_entity.pdbx_description
1 polymer ?
#
loop_
_entity_poly.entity_id
_entity_poly.type
_entity_poly.pdbx_seq_one_letter_code
_entity_poly.pdbx_strand_id
1 'polypeptide(L)'
;ATVHIISISFKPEDLALEESEEVKSEVRILTKDGTKNNAFPSSSPDGKQLVFRSGRSGHKNLYIMDAEEGEEGGIHALTEGPWIDTMPSWSPDGEWI
;
A
#
# COMPACT_ATOMS: atom_id res chain seq x y z
N ALA A 1 6.61 13.69 10.28
CA ALA A 1 6.64 12.23 10.47
C ALA A 1 6.44 11.57 9.12
N THR A 2 7.29 10.60 8.78
CA THR A 2 7.11 9.75 7.60
C THR A 2 6.24 8.56 8.00
N VAL A 3 5.27 8.21 7.17
CA VAL A 3 4.44 7.02 7.34
C VAL A 3 4.73 6.12 6.14
N HIS A 4 5.00 4.85 6.39
CA HIS A 4 5.22 3.86 5.33
C HIS A 4 4.07 2.87 5.26
N ILE A 5 3.89 2.32 4.07
CA ILE A 5 3.09 1.12 3.84
C ILE A 5 4.06 -0.06 3.76
N ILE A 6 3.73 -1.17 4.42
CA ILE A 6 4.49 -2.41 4.39
C ILE A 6 3.59 -3.55 3.92
N SER A 7 4.18 -4.56 3.29
CA SER A 7 3.58 -5.88 3.17
C SER A 7 4.22 -6.83 4.19
N ILE A 8 3.41 -7.77 4.68
CA ILE A 8 3.84 -8.88 5.50
C ILE A 8 3.40 -10.15 4.79
N SER A 9 4.34 -11.03 4.47
CA SER A 9 4.07 -12.34 3.90
C SER A 9 4.50 -13.44 4.86
N PHE A 10 3.77 -14.54 4.86
CA PHE A 10 4.03 -15.73 5.66
C PHE A 10 3.43 -16.93 4.93
N LYS A 11 3.87 -18.14 5.27
CA LYS A 11 3.25 -19.35 4.71
C LYS A 11 1.97 -19.65 5.47
N PRO A 12 0.83 -19.86 4.80
CA PRO A 12 -0.42 -20.19 5.47
C PRO A 12 -0.32 -21.45 6.35
N GLU A 13 0.50 -22.43 5.97
CA GLU A 13 0.77 -23.62 6.77
C GLU A 13 1.34 -23.31 8.16
N ASP A 14 2.13 -22.23 8.28
CA ASP A 14 2.73 -21.80 9.54
C ASP A 14 1.68 -21.21 10.51
N LEU A 15 0.46 -20.91 10.05
CA LEU A 15 -0.66 -20.47 10.90
C LEU A 15 -1.44 -21.63 11.54
N ALA A 16 -1.28 -22.86 11.04
CA ALA A 16 -2.06 -24.01 11.49
C ALA A 16 -1.47 -24.72 12.72
N LEU A 17 -0.37 -24.20 13.28
CA LEU A 17 0.31 -24.77 14.44
C LEU A 17 -0.44 -24.43 15.74
N GLU A 18 -0.58 -25.42 16.63
CA GLU A 18 -1.21 -25.24 17.94
C GLU A 18 -0.39 -24.27 18.81
N GLU A 19 -1.11 -23.32 19.42
CA GLU A 19 -0.70 -22.30 20.39
C GLU A 19 0.79 -21.92 20.52
N SER A 20 1.08 -20.67 20.12
CA SER A 20 2.16 -19.78 20.61
C SER A 20 3.55 -19.80 19.95
N GLU A 21 3.74 -20.45 18.79
CA GLU A 21 4.99 -20.26 18.04
C GLU A 21 4.97 -18.98 17.18
N GLU A 22 6.09 -18.25 17.16
CA GLU A 22 6.26 -17.07 16.31
C GLU A 22 6.09 -17.46 14.84
N VAL A 23 5.16 -16.82 14.13
CA VAL A 23 4.97 -17.04 12.70
C VAL A 23 6.12 -16.38 11.94
N LYS A 24 6.92 -17.18 11.25
CA LYS A 24 7.97 -16.66 10.38
C LYS A 24 7.33 -15.81 9.29
N SER A 25 7.70 -14.54 9.26
CA SER A 25 7.18 -13.57 8.29
C SER A 25 8.32 -12.81 7.63
N GLU A 26 8.07 -12.41 6.38
CA GLU A 26 8.91 -11.45 5.67
C GLU A 26 8.19 -10.11 5.67
N VAL A 27 8.92 -9.05 6.03
CA VAL A 27 8.43 -7.68 6.02
C VAL A 27 9.12 -6.93 4.90
N ARG A 28 8.33 -6.34 4.01
CA ARG A 28 8.84 -5.46 2.95
C ARG A 28 8.20 -4.08 3.08
N ILE A 29 9.05 -3.04 3.03
CA ILE A 29 8.60 -1.66 2.96
C ILE A 29 8.27 -1.36 1.49
N LEU A 30 7.03 -0.94 1.22
CA LEU A 30 6.54 -0.70 -0.14
C LEU A 30 6.71 0.75 -0.59
N THR A 31 7.05 1.66 0.32
CA THR A 31 7.11 3.11 0.06
C THR A 31 8.48 3.69 0.39
N LYS A 32 8.95 4.62 -0.44
CA LYS A 32 10.28 5.23 -0.28
C LYS A 32 10.33 6.27 0.83
N ASP A 33 11.52 6.52 1.36
CA ASP A 33 11.75 7.62 2.29
C ASP A 33 11.44 9.00 1.68
N GLY A 34 11.17 9.99 2.53
CA GLY A 34 10.92 11.37 2.10
C GLY A 34 9.56 11.60 1.42
N THR A 35 8.74 10.58 1.25
CA THR A 35 7.38 10.65 0.64
C THR A 35 6.29 11.10 1.62
N LYS A 36 6.68 11.43 2.85
CA LYS A 36 5.84 12.02 3.91
C LYS A 36 4.71 11.10 4.35
N ASN A 37 3.45 11.47 4.12
CA ASN A 37 2.30 10.78 4.67
C ASN A 37 1.75 9.76 3.66
N ASN A 38 2.24 8.51 3.71
CA ASN A 38 1.65 7.40 2.96
C ASN A 38 0.62 6.70 3.84
N ALA A 39 -0.65 6.73 3.46
CA ALA A 39 -1.73 6.24 4.33
C ALA A 39 -2.98 5.85 3.54
N PHE A 40 -3.90 5.17 4.24
CA PHE A 40 -5.17 4.70 3.71
C PHE A 40 -5.01 3.85 2.43
N PRO A 41 -4.21 2.79 2.50
CA PRO A 41 -4.09 1.87 1.38
C PRO A 41 -5.41 1.14 1.13
N SER A 42 -5.70 0.89 -0.15
CA SER A 42 -6.76 0.00 -0.61
C SER A 42 -6.17 -0.88 -1.73
N SER A 43 -6.35 -2.19 -1.63
CA SER A 43 -5.89 -3.16 -2.63
C SER A 43 -6.90 -3.31 -3.75
N SER A 44 -6.42 -3.48 -4.98
CA SER A 44 -7.26 -3.93 -6.08
C SER A 44 -7.87 -5.31 -5.75
N PRO A 45 -9.04 -5.67 -6.30
CA PRO A 45 -9.68 -6.95 -6.01
C PRO A 45 -8.84 -8.18 -6.39
N ASP A 46 -7.97 -8.04 -7.39
CA ASP A 46 -7.02 -9.08 -7.81
C ASP A 46 -5.72 -9.09 -6.98
N GLY A 47 -5.56 -8.15 -6.04
CA GLY A 47 -4.43 -8.05 -5.12
C GLY A 47 -3.12 -7.56 -5.73
N LYS A 48 -3.10 -7.15 -7.01
CA LYS A 48 -1.85 -6.78 -7.70
C LYS A 48 -1.44 -5.33 -7.52
N GLN A 49 -2.39 -4.45 -7.21
CA GLN A 49 -2.15 -3.03 -7.10
C GLN A 49 -2.67 -2.47 -5.78
N LEU A 50 -2.04 -1.41 -5.31
CA LEU A 50 -2.42 -0.69 -4.11
C LEU A 50 -2.61 0.79 -4.45
N VAL A 51 -3.80 1.32 -4.22
CA VAL A 51 -4.03 2.77 -4.20
C VAL A 51 -3.86 3.29 -2.79
N PHE A 52 -3.24 4.45 -2.64
CA PHE A 52 -3.00 5.06 -1.35
C PHE A 52 -2.83 6.57 -1.47
N ARG A 53 -3.00 7.29 -0.35
CA ARG A 53 -2.65 8.71 -0.27
C ARG A 53 -1.15 8.86 -0.05
N SER A 54 -0.50 9.80 -0.73
CA SER A 54 0.88 10.22 -0.45
C SER A 54 1.04 11.73 -0.37
N GLY A 55 1.94 12.19 0.50
CA GLY A 55 2.33 13.60 0.63
C GLY A 55 3.54 14.00 -0.22
N ARG A 56 4.03 13.10 -1.08
CA ARG A 56 5.31 13.24 -1.79
C ARG A 56 5.40 14.49 -2.67
N SER A 57 4.28 14.93 -3.23
CA SER A 57 4.18 16.12 -4.08
C SER A 57 4.06 17.44 -3.30
N GLY A 58 4.15 17.42 -1.96
CA GLY A 58 3.92 18.60 -1.12
C GLY A 58 2.45 18.78 -0.69
N HIS A 59 1.52 18.30 -1.51
CA HIS A 59 0.10 18.12 -1.19
C HIS A 59 -0.25 16.63 -1.05
N LYS A 60 -1.43 16.33 -0.50
CA LYS A 60 -1.91 14.97 -0.29
C LYS A 60 -2.71 14.54 -1.53
N ASN A 61 -2.08 13.72 -2.37
CA ASN A 61 -2.68 13.22 -3.60
C ASN A 61 -2.74 11.68 -3.58
N LEU A 62 -3.50 11.09 -4.49
CA LEU A 62 -3.66 9.65 -4.62
C LEU A 62 -2.61 9.08 -5.58
N TYR A 63 -2.04 7.96 -5.20
CA TYR A 63 -1.06 7.23 -5.98
C TYR A 63 -1.43 5.76 -6.01
N ILE A 64 -1.05 5.10 -7.10
CA ILE A 64 -1.19 3.66 -7.29
C ILE A 64 0.18 3.04 -7.52
N MET A 65 0.44 1.89 -6.92
CA MET A 65 1.69 1.15 -7.06
C MET A 65 1.45 -0.36 -7.10
N ASP A 66 2.49 -1.10 -7.46
CA ASP A 66 2.50 -2.55 -7.35
C ASP A 66 2.35 -2.99 -5.88
N ALA A 67 1.53 -4.01 -5.61
CA ALA A 67 1.24 -4.46 -4.25
C ALA A 67 2.35 -5.33 -3.63
N GLU A 68 3.20 -5.96 -4.45
CA GLU A 68 4.26 -6.88 -4.02
C GLU A 68 5.64 -6.20 -4.02
N GLU A 69 5.96 -5.48 -5.09
CA GLU A 69 7.22 -4.76 -5.25
C GLU A 69 7.14 -3.29 -4.79
N GLY A 70 5.94 -2.79 -4.49
CA GLY A 70 5.75 -1.41 -4.03
C GLY A 70 6.21 -0.40 -5.08
N GLU A 71 6.85 0.68 -4.62
CA GLU A 71 7.40 1.71 -5.50
C GLU A 71 8.56 1.23 -6.39
N GLU A 72 9.14 0.05 -6.15
CA GLU A 72 10.17 -0.53 -7.03
C GLU A 72 9.56 -1.15 -8.29
N GLY A 73 8.41 -1.80 -8.17
CA GLY A 73 7.64 -2.35 -9.30
C GLY A 73 6.92 -1.29 -10.13
N GLY A 74 6.75 -0.09 -9.57
CA GLY A 74 6.23 1.07 -10.27
C GLY A 74 5.26 1.88 -9.43
N ILE A 75 5.16 3.18 -9.73
CA ILE A 75 4.21 4.09 -9.07
C ILE A 75 3.70 5.13 -10.04
N HIS A 76 2.41 5.45 -9.95
CA HIS A 76 1.74 6.45 -10.76
C HIS A 76 0.86 7.36 -9.89
N ALA A 77 0.80 8.65 -10.23
CA ALA A 77 -0.11 9.60 -9.60
C ALA A 77 -1.49 9.50 -10.26
N LEU A 78 -2.55 9.37 -9.46
CA LEU A 78 -3.94 9.38 -9.96
C LEU A 78 -4.56 10.78 -9.87
N THR A 79 -4.10 11.59 -8.91
CA THR A 79 -4.53 12.97 -8.75
C THR A 79 -3.32 13.89 -8.63
N GLU A 80 -3.50 15.14 -9.07
CA GLU A 80 -2.48 16.19 -8.97
C GLU A 80 -3.14 17.52 -8.66
N GLY A 81 -2.73 18.18 -7.59
CA GLY A 81 -3.19 19.52 -7.28
C GLY A 81 -2.87 19.99 -5.87
N PRO A 82 -3.22 21.25 -5.55
CA PRO A 82 -2.96 21.85 -4.23
C PRO A 82 -3.97 21.45 -3.13
N TRP A 83 -4.87 20.50 -3.38
CA TRP A 83 -5.91 20.05 -2.44
C TRP A 83 -5.47 18.83 -1.62
N ILE A 84 -6.43 18.20 -0.93
CA ILE A 84 -6.21 17.02 -0.09
C ILE A 84 -7.19 15.94 -0.54
N ASP A 85 -6.66 14.94 -1.23
CA ASP A 85 -7.36 13.70 -1.52
C ASP A 85 -7.02 12.65 -0.44
N THR A 86 -8.02 11.87 -0.03
CA THR A 86 -7.86 10.96 1.09
C THR A 86 -8.80 9.76 1.00
N MET A 87 -8.41 8.65 1.65
CA MET A 87 -9.24 7.44 1.81
C MET A 87 -9.74 6.87 0.47
N PRO A 88 -8.85 6.57 -0.49
CA PRO A 88 -9.25 5.92 -1.73
C PRO A 88 -9.80 4.52 -1.45
N SER A 89 -10.67 4.02 -2.33
CA SER A 89 -11.15 2.65 -2.28
C SER A 89 -11.32 2.10 -3.68
N TRP A 90 -10.73 0.94 -3.94
CA TRP A 90 -11.09 0.16 -5.10
C TRP A 90 -12.55 -0.27 -5.06
N SER A 91 -13.21 -0.27 -6.22
CA SER A 91 -14.47 -0.98 -6.39
C SER A 91 -14.26 -2.49 -6.38
N PRO A 92 -15.26 -3.29 -5.93
CA PRO A 92 -15.13 -4.75 -5.88
C PRO A 92 -14.88 -5.42 -7.24
N ASP A 93 -15.28 -4.78 -8.34
CA ASP A 93 -15.06 -5.24 -9.71
C ASP A 93 -13.71 -4.79 -10.30
N GLY A 94 -13.00 -3.87 -9.64
CA GLY A 94 -11.70 -3.38 -10.08
C GLY A 94 -11.76 -2.41 -11.26
N GLU A 95 -12.93 -1.89 -11.61
CA GLU A 95 -13.06 -0.89 -12.68
C GLU A 95 -12.83 0.55 -12.19
N TRP A 96 -12.99 0.81 -10.88
CA TRP A 96 -13.00 2.15 -10.32
C TRP A 96 -12.16 2.28 -9.05
N ILE A 97 -11.74 3.52 -8.80
CA ILE A 97 -11.07 4.02 -7.60
C ILE A 97 -11.75 5.34 -7.21
#